data_AF-N6U381-F1
#
_entry.id   AF-N6U381-F1
#
_cell.length_a   1.000
_cell.length_b   1.000
_cell.length_c   1.000
_cell.angle_alpha   90.00
_cell.angle_beta   90.00
_cell.angle_gamma   90.00
#
_symmetry.space_group_name_H-M   'P 1'
#
loop_
_entity.id
_entity.type
_entity.pdbx_description
1 polymer ?
#
loop_
_entity_poly.entity_id
_entity_poly.type
_entity_poly.pdbx_seq_one_letter_code
_entity_poly.pdbx_strand_id
1 'polypeptide(L)'
;MGDNSTATIINEITNLTRSWEEEHLQPNYDPAPTLTRLAEIIEVETENYLKMDPDPFDERHPSRTDPDCKLGQILKLLFRKDNFMCKLLNEYLKDTYYSRNSITDRDIDQLNIAACRLLLDLMPGLETSIVFQDMETLIHRLIKWTTKSIEPLQSYATGALAAAMDIPEIAAKFREENSHLVPLLLQRLKRLKNSSEFINNAAIFSRPFAHLSSMKSPPYRGDGIIKLNSILDNGLLQDTGEITQESPSPLAEPIEESAIKRKRNNDHHFMSPQVSDTDIHWRKRQRLENESPVRPIASSPASSPVARRISTVFAAESSNSSWAELETFMIGTVQMFPPTLATRQILILRYLTPIGEYQEFLSHAFHENTALDLILTYVNVRATKEARLAFEALKYLAALLCHKKFSIEFLQRNGLQALLDVPKPSIAATGVSICLYYLGYCEEAMERVCVLPKEIVNSLVRYG
;
A
#
# COMPACT_ATOMS: atom_id res chain seq x y z
N MET A 1 -14.34 -6.28 30.01
CA MET A 1 -15.22 -5.33 29.31
C MET A 1 -15.23 -5.49 27.78
N GLY A 2 -14.43 -6.37 27.17
CA GLY A 2 -14.42 -6.59 25.71
C GLY A 2 -15.57 -7.46 25.15
N ASP A 3 -16.03 -8.48 25.89
CA ASP A 3 -16.99 -9.47 25.37
C ASP A 3 -18.37 -8.90 25.01
N ASN A 4 -18.86 -7.89 25.73
CA ASN A 4 -20.16 -7.28 25.45
C ASN A 4 -20.18 -6.52 24.11
N SER A 5 -19.06 -5.92 23.70
CA SER A 5 -18.96 -5.22 22.41
C SER A 5 -19.01 -6.21 21.24
N THR A 6 -18.29 -7.33 21.35
CA THR A 6 -18.27 -8.37 20.31
C THR A 6 -19.65 -9.01 20.12
N ALA A 7 -20.32 -9.38 21.20
CA ALA A 7 -21.67 -9.93 21.13
C ALA A 7 -22.66 -8.94 20.49
N THR A 8 -22.49 -7.65 20.74
CA THR A 8 -23.35 -6.61 20.17
C THR A 8 -23.20 -6.48 18.65
N ILE A 9 -21.97 -6.47 18.13
CA ILE A 9 -21.71 -6.33 16.69
C ILE A 9 -22.16 -7.58 15.92
N ILE A 10 -21.86 -8.78 16.43
CA ILE A 10 -22.31 -10.03 15.80
C ILE A 10 -23.84 -10.12 15.78
N ASN A 11 -24.52 -9.68 16.85
CA ASN A 11 -25.97 -9.59 16.87
C ASN A 11 -26.50 -8.57 15.85
N GLU A 12 -25.83 -7.42 15.70
CA GLU A 12 -26.21 -6.42 14.69
C GLU A 12 -26.14 -6.99 13.27
N ILE A 13 -25.05 -7.65 12.89
CA ILE A 13 -24.93 -8.28 11.56
C ILE A 13 -25.96 -9.40 11.37
N THR A 14 -26.19 -10.20 12.42
CA THR A 14 -27.23 -11.25 12.38
C THR A 14 -28.61 -10.65 12.14
N ASN A 15 -28.93 -9.52 12.78
CA ASN A 15 -30.19 -8.82 12.55
C ASN A 15 -30.26 -8.20 11.15
N LEU A 16 -29.19 -7.56 10.67
CA LEU A 16 -29.14 -6.98 9.32
C LEU A 16 -29.35 -8.05 8.24
N THR A 17 -28.65 -9.19 8.36
CA THR A 17 -28.79 -10.30 7.41
C THR A 17 -30.16 -10.95 7.49
N ARG A 18 -30.76 -11.06 8.68
CA ARG A 18 -32.12 -11.55 8.85
C ARG A 18 -33.17 -10.60 8.25
N SER A 19 -33.09 -9.30 8.52
CA SER A 19 -33.98 -8.30 7.92
C SER A 19 -33.88 -8.33 6.39
N TRP A 20 -32.66 -8.44 5.87
CA TRP A 20 -32.45 -8.64 4.43
C TRP A 20 -33.13 -9.91 3.92
N GLU A 21 -33.00 -11.05 4.60
CA GLU A 21 -33.66 -12.31 4.22
C GLU A 21 -35.20 -12.17 4.16
N GLU A 22 -35.79 -11.42 5.09
CA GLU A 22 -37.24 -11.19 5.18
C GLU A 22 -37.74 -10.17 4.13
N GLU A 23 -36.93 -9.18 3.77
CA GLU A 23 -37.37 -8.02 2.98
C GLU A 23 -36.93 -8.04 1.51
N HIS A 24 -35.84 -8.73 1.15
CA HIS A 24 -35.22 -8.58 -0.18
C HIS A 24 -36.08 -9.01 -1.39
N LEU A 25 -37.16 -9.76 -1.14
CA LEU A 25 -38.14 -10.18 -2.15
C LEU A 25 -39.32 -9.21 -2.28
N GLN A 26 -39.42 -8.22 -1.39
CA GLN A 26 -40.53 -7.27 -1.40
C GLN A 26 -40.46 -6.35 -2.62
N PRO A 27 -41.62 -6.00 -3.22
CA PRO A 27 -41.65 -5.00 -4.28
C PRO A 27 -41.12 -3.67 -3.75
N ASN A 28 -40.31 -2.98 -4.54
CA ASN A 28 -39.64 -1.72 -4.16
C ASN A 28 -38.58 -1.83 -3.04
N TYR A 29 -38.05 -3.04 -2.77
CA TYR A 29 -36.94 -3.21 -1.83
C TYR A 29 -35.67 -2.49 -2.29
N ASP A 30 -35.00 -1.83 -1.34
CA ASP A 30 -33.73 -1.14 -1.54
C ASP A 30 -32.61 -1.76 -0.71
N PRO A 31 -31.64 -2.42 -1.37
CA PRO A 31 -30.51 -3.02 -0.68
C PRO A 31 -29.48 -2.00 -0.20
N ALA A 32 -29.41 -0.78 -0.74
CA ALA A 32 -28.31 0.15 -0.50
C ALA A 32 -28.09 0.48 0.99
N PRO A 33 -29.12 0.69 1.84
CA PRO A 33 -28.93 0.92 3.28
C PRO A 33 -28.31 -0.28 3.99
N THR A 34 -28.77 -1.49 3.70
CA THR A 34 -28.22 -2.72 4.30
C THR A 34 -26.76 -2.93 3.88
N LEU A 35 -26.46 -2.79 2.58
CA LEU A 35 -25.09 -2.95 2.06
C LEU A 35 -24.15 -1.90 2.67
N THR A 36 -24.59 -0.65 2.77
CA THR A 36 -23.82 0.44 3.38
C THR A 36 -23.53 0.16 4.85
N ARG A 37 -24.54 -0.28 5.62
CA ARG A 37 -24.36 -0.58 7.04
C ARG A 37 -23.40 -1.75 7.26
N LEU A 38 -23.49 -2.79 6.43
CA LEU A 38 -22.55 -3.92 6.48
C LEU A 38 -21.12 -3.46 6.17
N ALA A 39 -20.92 -2.63 5.15
CA ALA A 39 -19.61 -2.08 4.79
C ALA A 39 -19.01 -1.28 5.97
N GLU A 40 -19.78 -0.37 6.57
CA GLU A 40 -19.32 0.41 7.74
C GLU A 40 -18.82 -0.47 8.89
N ILE A 41 -19.56 -1.54 9.22
CA ILE A 41 -19.17 -2.46 10.31
C ILE A 41 -17.88 -3.20 9.94
N ILE A 42 -17.77 -3.71 8.72
CA ILE A 42 -16.59 -4.45 8.27
C ILE A 42 -15.36 -3.55 8.21
N GLU A 43 -15.49 -2.30 7.75
CA GLU A 43 -14.38 -1.36 7.66
C GLU A 43 -13.80 -1.01 9.04
N VAL A 44 -14.67 -0.76 10.04
CA VAL A 44 -14.23 -0.50 11.42
C VAL A 44 -13.45 -1.70 11.97
N GLU A 45 -13.97 -2.91 11.76
CA GLU A 45 -13.31 -4.12 12.26
C GLU A 45 -12.08 -4.51 11.42
N THR A 46 -12.02 -4.10 10.15
CA THR A 46 -10.82 -4.19 9.32
C THR A 46 -9.73 -3.27 9.86
N GLU A 47 -10.06 -2.03 10.20
CA GLU A 47 -9.11 -1.11 10.81
C GLU A 47 -8.60 -1.65 12.16
N ASN A 48 -9.49 -2.18 13.00
CA ASN A 48 -9.10 -2.80 14.27
C ASN A 48 -8.18 -4.01 14.06
N TYR A 49 -8.50 -4.89 13.10
CA TYR A 49 -7.66 -6.04 12.76
C TYR A 49 -6.28 -5.61 12.28
N LEU A 50 -6.22 -4.60 11.41
CA LEU A 50 -4.98 -4.07 10.86
C LEU A 50 -4.09 -3.39 11.93
N LYS A 51 -4.68 -2.79 12.97
CA LYS A 51 -3.94 -2.25 14.14
C LYS A 51 -3.28 -3.33 14.99
N MET A 52 -3.69 -4.59 14.86
CA MET A 52 -3.00 -5.73 15.48
C MET A 52 -1.69 -6.10 14.77
N ASP A 53 -1.31 -5.35 13.72
CA ASP A 53 -0.13 -5.56 12.88
C ASP A 53 -0.02 -7.01 12.34
N PRO A 54 -1.07 -7.50 11.64
CA PRO A 54 -1.02 -8.81 11.02
C PRO A 54 0.04 -8.84 9.92
N ASP A 55 0.62 -10.01 9.66
CA ASP A 55 1.57 -10.20 8.56
C ASP A 55 0.92 -9.80 7.23
N PRO A 56 1.43 -8.77 6.52
CA PRO A 56 0.80 -8.27 5.29
C PRO A 56 0.91 -9.22 4.10
N PHE A 57 1.64 -10.33 4.22
CA PHE A 57 1.69 -11.42 3.22
C PHE A 57 0.87 -12.64 3.62
N ASP A 58 0.22 -12.62 4.78
CA ASP A 58 -0.69 -13.69 5.15
C ASP A 58 -2.02 -13.53 4.38
N GLU A 59 -2.15 -14.26 3.28
CA GLU A 59 -3.35 -14.28 2.43
C GLU A 59 -4.47 -15.15 3.00
N ARG A 60 -4.25 -15.81 4.14
CA ARG A 60 -5.28 -16.64 4.77
C ARG A 60 -6.38 -15.74 5.31
N HIS A 61 -7.59 -16.29 5.33
CA HIS A 61 -8.74 -15.64 5.96
C HIS A 61 -8.40 -15.15 7.39
N PRO A 62 -8.78 -13.93 7.81
CA PRO A 62 -8.41 -13.36 9.13
C PRO A 62 -8.64 -14.28 10.34
N SER A 63 -9.73 -15.04 10.35
CA SER A 63 -10.05 -16.03 11.38
C SER A 63 -9.14 -17.27 11.45
N ARG A 64 -8.23 -17.45 10.48
CA ARG A 64 -7.18 -18.47 10.48
C ARG A 64 -5.89 -17.95 11.12
N THR A 65 -5.62 -16.66 10.94
CA THR A 65 -4.49 -15.95 11.56
C THR A 65 -4.78 -15.69 13.03
N ASP A 66 -5.97 -15.18 13.33
CA ASP A 66 -6.47 -14.96 14.69
C ASP A 66 -7.94 -15.45 14.80
N PRO A 67 -8.20 -16.61 15.42
CA PRO A 67 -9.55 -17.15 15.58
C PRO A 67 -10.52 -16.23 16.33
N ASP A 68 -10.00 -15.37 17.22
CA ASP A 68 -10.80 -14.50 18.09
C ASP A 68 -10.99 -13.10 17.48
N CYS A 69 -10.39 -12.81 16.31
CA CYS A 69 -10.57 -11.52 15.65
C CYS A 69 -12.02 -11.35 15.16
N LYS A 70 -12.59 -10.16 15.46
CA LYS A 70 -13.97 -9.82 15.10
C LYS A 70 -14.20 -9.83 13.59
N LEU A 71 -13.27 -9.26 12.81
CA LEU A 71 -13.32 -9.29 11.35
C LEU A 71 -13.48 -10.72 10.83
N GLY A 72 -12.68 -11.65 11.37
CA GLY A 72 -12.74 -13.05 10.98
C GLY A 72 -14.08 -13.71 11.27
N GLN A 73 -14.71 -13.39 12.41
CA GLN A 73 -16.02 -13.90 12.79
C GLN A 73 -17.14 -13.32 11.92
N ILE A 74 -17.08 -12.02 11.61
CA ILE A 74 -18.02 -11.31 10.74
C ILE A 74 -18.03 -11.91 9.34
N LEU A 75 -16.84 -12.04 8.74
CA LEU A 75 -16.67 -12.60 7.40
C LEU A 75 -17.22 -14.04 7.33
N LYS A 76 -16.87 -14.88 8.32
CA LYS A 76 -17.43 -16.24 8.44
C LYS A 76 -18.96 -16.28 8.50
N LEU A 77 -19.58 -15.31 9.17
CA LEU A 77 -21.04 -15.23 9.26
C LEU A 77 -21.66 -14.86 7.92
N LEU A 78 -21.11 -13.84 7.23
CA LEU A 78 -21.61 -13.38 5.95
C LEU A 78 -21.43 -14.42 4.83
N PHE A 79 -20.31 -15.15 4.80
CA PHE A 79 -20.09 -16.19 3.80
C PHE A 79 -20.91 -17.46 4.02
N ARG A 80 -21.59 -17.62 5.16
CA ARG A 80 -22.61 -18.67 5.33
C ARG A 80 -23.96 -18.29 4.69
N LYS A 81 -24.10 -17.04 4.21
CA LYS A 81 -25.32 -16.53 3.58
C LYS A 81 -25.16 -16.55 2.06
N ASP A 82 -25.14 -17.74 1.47
CA ASP A 82 -24.91 -17.94 0.03
C ASP A 82 -25.87 -17.13 -0.86
N ASN A 83 -27.14 -17.03 -0.46
CA ASN A 83 -28.15 -16.24 -1.18
C ASN A 83 -27.79 -14.74 -1.20
N PHE A 84 -27.30 -14.21 -0.07
CA PHE A 84 -26.87 -12.81 0.02
C PHE A 84 -25.68 -12.55 -0.90
N MET A 85 -24.66 -13.42 -0.85
CA MET A 85 -23.48 -13.30 -1.71
C MET A 85 -23.84 -13.41 -3.19
N CYS A 86 -24.72 -14.36 -3.54
CA CYS A 86 -25.24 -14.49 -4.90
C CYS A 86 -25.96 -13.22 -5.37
N LYS A 87 -26.82 -12.62 -4.52
CA LYS A 87 -27.54 -11.37 -4.84
C LYS A 87 -26.60 -10.17 -4.97
N LEU A 88 -25.61 -10.07 -4.09
CA LEU A 88 -24.58 -9.02 -4.16
C LEU A 88 -23.85 -9.04 -5.51
N LEU A 89 -23.31 -10.21 -5.88
CA LEU A 89 -22.51 -10.35 -7.10
C LEU A 89 -23.36 -10.28 -8.38
N ASN A 90 -24.51 -10.96 -8.40
CA ASN A 90 -25.28 -11.16 -9.61
C ASN A 90 -26.41 -10.15 -9.83
N GLU A 91 -26.82 -9.39 -8.81
CA GLU A 91 -27.94 -8.45 -8.95
C GLU A 91 -27.56 -7.03 -8.56
N TYR A 92 -27.00 -6.82 -7.37
CA TYR A 92 -26.74 -5.47 -6.84
C TYR A 92 -25.59 -4.75 -7.54
N LEU A 93 -24.67 -5.50 -8.16
CA LEU A 93 -23.63 -4.96 -9.04
C LEU A 93 -24.11 -4.72 -10.48
N LYS A 94 -25.41 -4.69 -10.79
CA LYS A 94 -25.92 -4.38 -12.15
C LYS A 94 -26.50 -2.98 -12.24
N ASP A 95 -26.14 -2.25 -13.29
CA ASP A 95 -26.72 -0.95 -13.69
C ASP A 95 -28.25 -1.01 -13.93
N THR A 96 -28.82 -2.21 -14.03
CA THR A 96 -30.22 -2.45 -14.39
C THR A 96 -31.06 -3.00 -13.23
N TYR A 97 -30.54 -3.01 -11.99
CA TYR A 97 -31.27 -3.63 -10.87
C TYR A 97 -32.64 -2.99 -10.65
N TYR A 98 -32.69 -1.67 -10.46
CA TYR A 98 -33.94 -0.95 -10.23
C TYR A 98 -34.88 -0.99 -11.43
N SER A 99 -34.36 -0.78 -12.64
CA SER A 99 -35.18 -0.80 -13.85
C SER A 99 -35.81 -2.17 -14.13
N ARG A 100 -35.11 -3.27 -13.83
CA ARG A 100 -35.66 -4.64 -13.93
C ARG A 100 -36.73 -4.94 -12.89
N ASN A 101 -36.66 -4.27 -11.75
CA ASN A 101 -37.63 -4.41 -10.67
C ASN A 101 -38.73 -3.34 -10.71
N SER A 102 -38.83 -2.60 -11.82
CA SER A 102 -39.82 -1.53 -12.03
C SER A 102 -39.75 -0.40 -10.99
N ILE A 103 -38.54 -0.12 -10.49
CA ILE A 103 -38.26 0.97 -9.55
C ILE A 103 -37.61 2.11 -10.35
N THR A 104 -38.23 3.28 -10.39
CA THR A 104 -37.77 4.43 -11.19
C THR A 104 -37.30 5.63 -10.36
N ASP A 105 -37.62 5.66 -9.07
CA ASP A 105 -37.37 6.81 -8.17
C ASP A 105 -36.09 6.67 -7.34
N ARG A 106 -35.19 5.76 -7.74
CA ARG A 106 -33.97 5.48 -6.97
C ARG A 106 -32.72 5.64 -7.82
N ASP A 107 -31.69 6.16 -7.17
CA ASP A 107 -30.38 6.34 -7.76
C ASP A 107 -29.62 5.01 -7.79
N ILE A 108 -29.36 4.52 -9.00
CA ILE A 108 -28.64 3.27 -9.21
C ILE A 108 -27.17 3.38 -8.82
N ASP A 109 -26.57 4.58 -8.93
CA ASP A 109 -25.17 4.78 -8.60
C ASP A 109 -24.93 4.57 -7.11
N GLN A 110 -25.86 5.01 -6.24
CA GLN A 110 -25.78 4.76 -4.79
C GLN A 110 -25.76 3.25 -4.47
N LEU A 111 -26.59 2.47 -5.15
CA LEU A 111 -26.60 1.02 -4.98
C LEU A 111 -25.28 0.40 -5.47
N ASN A 112 -24.83 0.74 -6.69
CA ASN A 112 -23.60 0.17 -7.22
C ASN A 112 -22.36 0.60 -6.41
N ILE A 113 -22.33 1.81 -5.87
CA ILE A 113 -21.31 2.29 -4.92
C ILE A 113 -21.31 1.40 -3.67
N ALA A 114 -22.47 1.23 -3.02
CA ALA A 114 -22.57 0.45 -1.79
C ALA A 114 -22.20 -1.03 -2.03
N ALA A 115 -22.66 -1.61 -3.13
CA ALA A 115 -22.35 -2.99 -3.49
C ALA A 115 -20.86 -3.21 -3.82
N CYS A 116 -20.25 -2.29 -4.57
CA CYS A 116 -18.84 -2.40 -4.95
C CYS A 116 -17.90 -2.14 -3.75
N ARG A 117 -18.27 -1.21 -2.86
CA ARG A 117 -17.60 -0.99 -1.58
C ARG A 117 -17.64 -2.25 -0.71
N LEU A 118 -18.83 -2.81 -0.49
CA LEU A 118 -18.97 -4.03 0.31
C LEU A 118 -18.20 -5.21 -0.31
N LEU A 119 -18.19 -5.36 -1.64
CA LEU A 119 -17.41 -6.40 -2.30
C LEU A 119 -15.92 -6.28 -1.96
N LEU A 120 -15.37 -5.06 -1.91
CA LEU A 120 -13.98 -4.84 -1.52
C LEU A 120 -13.72 -5.21 -0.06
N ASP A 121 -14.63 -4.83 0.83
CA ASP A 121 -14.51 -5.11 2.27
C ASP A 121 -14.56 -6.61 2.58
N LEU A 122 -15.22 -7.40 1.71
CA LEU A 122 -15.31 -8.85 1.82
C LEU A 122 -14.08 -9.59 1.26
N MET A 123 -13.24 -8.94 0.43
CA MET A 123 -12.10 -9.59 -0.23
C MET A 123 -11.18 -10.40 0.70
N PRO A 124 -10.84 -9.96 1.93
CA PRO A 124 -9.94 -10.71 2.81
C PRO A 124 -10.44 -12.11 3.22
N GLY A 125 -11.72 -12.43 3.01
CA GLY A 125 -12.22 -13.78 3.26
C GLY A 125 -12.85 -14.45 2.04
N LEU A 126 -12.75 -13.83 0.86
CA LEU A 126 -13.18 -14.41 -0.41
C LEU A 126 -12.03 -15.13 -1.09
N GLU A 127 -12.33 -16.27 -1.68
CA GLU A 127 -11.45 -16.89 -2.66
C GLU A 127 -11.73 -16.23 -4.02
N THR A 128 -10.85 -15.33 -4.46
CA THR A 128 -11.06 -14.50 -5.66
C THR A 128 -11.23 -15.34 -6.93
N SER A 129 -10.50 -16.46 -7.04
CA SER A 129 -10.62 -17.43 -8.12
C SER A 129 -12.06 -17.91 -8.31
N ILE A 130 -12.73 -18.27 -7.21
CA ILE A 130 -14.12 -18.74 -7.20
C ILE A 130 -15.09 -17.59 -7.51
N VAL A 131 -14.86 -16.41 -6.92
CA VAL A 131 -15.75 -15.25 -7.10
C VAL A 131 -15.79 -14.79 -8.56
N PHE A 132 -14.64 -14.79 -9.24
CA PHE A 132 -14.54 -14.31 -10.62
C PHE A 132 -14.61 -15.41 -11.67
N GLN A 133 -14.69 -16.68 -11.25
CA GLN A 133 -14.95 -17.80 -12.16
C GLN A 133 -16.27 -17.58 -12.90
N ASP A 134 -16.22 -17.67 -14.23
CA ASP A 134 -17.37 -17.49 -15.12
C ASP A 134 -18.11 -16.12 -15.00
N MET A 135 -17.49 -15.11 -14.38
CA MET A 135 -18.05 -13.78 -14.17
C MET A 135 -17.57 -12.73 -15.18
N GLU A 136 -17.38 -13.12 -16.45
CA GLU A 136 -16.93 -12.23 -17.53
C GLU A 136 -17.80 -10.97 -17.68
N THR A 137 -19.12 -11.12 -17.52
CA THR A 137 -20.05 -9.98 -17.59
C THR A 137 -19.87 -8.98 -16.44
N LEU A 138 -19.45 -9.44 -15.27
CA LEU A 138 -19.09 -8.57 -14.15
C LEU A 138 -17.78 -7.86 -14.45
N ILE A 139 -16.77 -8.57 -14.97
CA ILE A 139 -15.46 -7.99 -15.29
C ILE A 139 -15.58 -6.88 -16.34
N HIS A 140 -16.31 -7.10 -17.44
CA HIS A 140 -16.56 -6.04 -18.42
C HIS A 140 -17.27 -4.83 -17.80
N ARG A 141 -18.16 -5.05 -16.83
CA ARG A 141 -18.83 -3.95 -16.12
C ARG A 141 -17.86 -3.20 -15.21
N LEU A 142 -17.00 -3.90 -14.48
CA LEU A 142 -15.95 -3.29 -13.67
C LEU A 142 -15.01 -2.46 -14.54
N ILE A 143 -14.61 -2.95 -15.72
CA ILE A 143 -13.81 -2.20 -16.71
C ILE A 143 -14.55 -0.93 -17.16
N LYS A 144 -15.85 -1.03 -17.48
CA LYS A 144 -16.68 0.13 -17.84
C LYS A 144 -16.72 1.15 -16.69
N TRP A 145 -16.91 0.71 -15.46
CA TRP A 145 -16.95 1.62 -14.31
C TRP A 145 -15.58 2.25 -14.04
N THR A 146 -14.49 1.48 -14.03
CA THR A 146 -13.12 1.99 -13.89
C THR A 146 -12.79 3.10 -14.90
N THR A 147 -13.33 3.03 -16.11
CA THR A 147 -13.05 4.03 -17.16
C THR A 147 -14.00 5.23 -17.15
N LYS A 148 -15.29 5.04 -16.82
CA LYS A 148 -16.34 6.04 -17.11
C LYS A 148 -17.28 6.39 -15.96
N SER A 149 -17.22 5.72 -14.80
CA SER A 149 -18.15 6.01 -13.71
C SER A 149 -17.74 7.22 -12.88
N ILE A 150 -18.67 7.69 -12.06
CA ILE A 150 -18.43 8.73 -11.06
C ILE A 150 -17.56 8.21 -9.90
N GLU A 151 -16.98 9.11 -9.13
CA GLU A 151 -16.38 8.78 -7.83
C GLU A 151 -17.46 8.70 -6.75
N PRO A 152 -17.37 7.76 -5.79
CA PRO A 152 -16.27 6.83 -5.53
C PRO A 152 -16.34 5.49 -6.30
N LEU A 153 -17.40 5.24 -7.07
CA LEU A 153 -17.60 3.97 -7.80
C LEU A 153 -16.41 3.63 -8.70
N GLN A 154 -15.83 4.63 -9.36
CA GLN A 154 -14.69 4.44 -10.25
C GLN A 154 -13.49 3.86 -9.51
N SER A 155 -13.24 4.34 -8.29
CA SER A 155 -12.15 3.87 -7.44
C SER A 155 -12.44 2.46 -6.90
N TYR A 156 -13.65 2.21 -6.40
CA TYR A 156 -14.02 0.88 -5.90
C TYR A 156 -14.01 -0.19 -7.00
N ALA A 157 -14.53 0.13 -8.18
CA ALA A 157 -14.48 -0.77 -9.34
C ALA A 157 -13.04 -1.09 -9.76
N THR A 158 -12.12 -0.12 -9.67
CA THR A 158 -10.69 -0.35 -9.92
C THR A 158 -10.11 -1.37 -8.93
N GLY A 159 -10.46 -1.26 -7.65
CA GLY A 159 -10.05 -2.23 -6.64
C GLY A 159 -10.62 -3.63 -6.86
N ALA A 160 -11.91 -3.73 -7.22
CA ALA A 160 -12.54 -5.03 -7.46
C ALA A 160 -11.99 -5.69 -8.72
N LEU A 161 -11.71 -4.89 -9.75
CA LEU A 161 -11.05 -5.34 -10.97
C LEU A 161 -9.61 -5.80 -10.69
N ALA A 162 -8.89 -5.14 -9.79
CA ALA A 162 -7.55 -5.56 -9.37
C ALA A 162 -7.53 -7.01 -8.85
N ALA A 163 -8.51 -7.37 -8.01
CA ALA A 163 -8.65 -8.73 -7.49
C ALA A 163 -8.89 -9.76 -8.60
N ALA A 164 -9.63 -9.38 -9.65
CA ALA A 164 -9.80 -10.24 -10.82
C ALA A 164 -8.51 -10.36 -11.65
N MET A 165 -7.73 -9.29 -11.77
CA MET A 165 -6.47 -9.28 -12.53
C MET A 165 -5.32 -10.02 -11.84
N ASP A 166 -5.43 -10.30 -10.54
CA ASP A 166 -4.45 -11.16 -9.84
C ASP A 166 -4.57 -12.65 -10.23
N ILE A 167 -5.69 -13.03 -10.87
CA ILE A 167 -5.90 -14.35 -11.45
C ILE A 167 -5.29 -14.38 -12.86
N PRO A 168 -4.22 -15.16 -13.10
CA PRO A 168 -3.49 -15.09 -14.37
C PRO A 168 -4.33 -15.42 -15.61
N GLU A 169 -5.25 -16.39 -15.49
CA GLU A 169 -6.14 -16.78 -16.59
C GLU A 169 -7.07 -15.63 -17.01
N ILE A 170 -7.57 -14.87 -16.04
CA ILE A 170 -8.42 -13.70 -16.29
C ILE A 170 -7.58 -12.57 -16.88
N ALA A 171 -6.42 -12.26 -16.29
CA ALA A 171 -5.54 -11.21 -16.81
C ALA A 171 -5.11 -11.47 -18.26
N ALA A 172 -4.82 -12.72 -18.62
CA ALA A 172 -4.52 -13.13 -19.99
C ALA A 172 -5.74 -13.01 -20.92
N LYS A 173 -6.94 -13.33 -20.44
CA LYS A 173 -8.19 -13.22 -21.22
C LYS A 173 -8.54 -11.78 -21.57
N PHE A 174 -8.36 -10.84 -20.63
CA PHE A 174 -8.67 -9.40 -20.81
C PHE A 174 -7.45 -8.58 -21.22
N ARG A 175 -6.50 -9.20 -21.93
CA ARG A 175 -5.22 -8.59 -22.34
C ARG A 175 -5.40 -7.30 -23.15
N GLU A 176 -6.36 -7.27 -24.08
CA GLU A 176 -6.62 -6.10 -24.91
C GLU A 176 -7.18 -4.94 -24.08
N GLU A 177 -8.09 -5.19 -23.15
CA GLU A 177 -8.58 -4.16 -22.24
C GLU A 177 -7.46 -3.67 -21.32
N ASN A 178 -6.61 -4.57 -20.84
CA ASN A 178 -5.46 -4.24 -20.01
C ASN A 178 -4.48 -3.30 -20.70
N SER A 179 -4.21 -3.48 -22.01
CA SER A 179 -3.33 -2.58 -22.76
C SER A 179 -3.85 -1.14 -22.80
N HIS A 180 -5.16 -0.93 -22.74
CA HIS A 180 -5.77 0.40 -22.68
C HIS A 180 -5.85 0.93 -21.24
N LEU A 181 -6.10 0.07 -20.26
CA LEU A 181 -6.28 0.45 -18.87
C LEU A 181 -4.97 0.85 -18.19
N VAL A 182 -3.86 0.16 -18.44
CA VAL A 182 -2.55 0.45 -17.82
C VAL A 182 -2.12 1.91 -18.01
N PRO A 183 -2.04 2.47 -19.24
CA PRO A 183 -1.64 3.87 -19.42
C PRO A 183 -2.66 4.85 -18.81
N LEU A 184 -3.96 4.54 -18.87
CA LEU A 184 -5.00 5.37 -18.26
C LEU A 184 -4.83 5.46 -16.74
N LEU A 185 -4.62 4.32 -16.09
CA LEU A 185 -4.47 4.22 -14.64
C LEU A 185 -3.16 4.85 -14.15
N LEU A 186 -2.06 4.69 -14.88
CA LEU A 186 -0.81 5.43 -14.60
C LEU A 186 -1.01 6.94 -14.71
N GLN A 187 -1.75 7.41 -15.71
CA GLN A 187 -2.08 8.84 -15.85
C GLN A 187 -2.96 9.33 -14.69
N ARG A 188 -3.95 8.54 -14.27
CA ARG A 188 -4.81 8.85 -13.12
C ARG A 188 -4.02 8.90 -11.82
N LEU A 189 -3.10 7.96 -11.62
CA LEU A 189 -2.18 7.92 -10.49
C LEU A 189 -1.31 9.19 -10.44
N LYS A 190 -0.76 9.63 -11.59
CA LYS A 190 -0.01 10.90 -11.72
C LYS A 190 -0.86 12.12 -11.36
N ARG A 191 -2.12 12.17 -11.81
CA ARG A 191 -3.05 13.26 -11.47
C ARG A 191 -3.36 13.30 -9.97
N LEU A 192 -3.64 12.15 -9.35
CA LEU A 192 -3.94 12.06 -7.92
C LEU A 192 -2.74 12.48 -7.07
N LYS A 193 -1.53 12.02 -7.43
CA LYS A 193 -0.28 12.40 -6.76
C LYS A 193 0.00 13.91 -6.82
N ASN A 194 -0.33 14.55 -7.95
CA ASN A 194 -0.13 15.99 -8.13
C ASN A 194 -1.30 16.84 -7.61
N SER A 195 -2.34 16.22 -7.04
CA SER A 195 -3.44 16.96 -6.43
C SER A 195 -2.94 17.80 -5.26
N SER A 196 -3.35 19.06 -5.20
CA SER A 196 -2.99 19.98 -4.12
C SER A 196 -3.38 19.43 -2.75
N GLU A 197 -4.49 18.71 -2.65
CA GLU A 197 -4.94 18.02 -1.44
C GLU A 197 -3.94 16.96 -0.95
N PHE A 198 -3.36 16.17 -1.86
CA PHE A 198 -2.37 15.15 -1.52
C PHE A 198 -1.05 15.81 -1.06
N ILE A 199 -0.63 16.85 -1.76
CA ILE A 199 0.59 17.61 -1.41
C ILE A 199 0.42 18.36 -0.08
N ASN A 200 -0.76 18.95 0.17
CA ASN A 200 -1.05 19.69 1.39
C ASN A 200 -1.20 18.77 2.60
N ASN A 201 -1.81 17.58 2.46
CA ASN A 201 -1.88 16.61 3.55
C ASN A 201 -0.48 16.16 4.00
N ALA A 202 0.45 15.93 3.06
CA ALA A 202 1.85 15.70 3.38
C ALA A 202 2.47 16.87 4.19
N ALA A 203 2.14 18.12 3.82
CA ALA A 203 2.68 19.33 4.44
C ALA A 203 2.07 19.69 5.81
N ILE A 204 0.77 19.48 6.04
CA ILE A 204 0.03 19.90 7.25
C ILE A 204 0.60 19.24 8.52
N PHE A 205 0.95 17.96 8.46
CA PHE A 205 1.53 17.25 9.61
C PHE A 205 3.01 17.57 9.85
N SER A 206 3.60 18.55 9.16
CA SER A 206 5.04 18.84 9.31
C SER A 206 5.34 19.66 10.56
N ARG A 207 4.35 20.38 11.12
CA ARG A 207 4.53 21.27 12.28
C ARG A 207 3.22 21.50 13.07
N PRO A 208 2.73 20.52 13.84
CA PRO A 208 1.51 20.70 14.63
C PRO A 208 1.63 21.73 15.77
N PHE A 209 2.85 22.14 16.15
CA PHE A 209 3.08 23.03 17.31
C PHE A 209 3.96 24.26 17.05
N ALA A 210 4.34 24.57 15.81
CA ALA A 210 5.18 25.74 15.54
C ALA A 210 4.56 27.08 16.00
N HIS A 211 3.24 27.11 16.18
CA HIS A 211 2.48 28.27 16.67
C HIS A 211 2.55 28.46 18.20
N LEU A 212 3.02 27.48 18.97
CA LEU A 212 3.20 27.60 20.42
C LEU A 212 4.51 28.26 20.80
N SER A 213 5.54 28.15 19.95
CA SER A 213 6.82 28.86 20.11
C SER A 213 6.70 30.38 20.01
N SER A 214 5.59 30.90 19.47
CA SER A 214 5.31 32.35 19.43
C SER A 214 4.49 32.84 20.63
N MET A 215 4.05 31.96 21.53
CA MET A 215 3.34 32.37 22.74
C MET A 215 4.34 32.80 23.81
N LYS A 216 4.45 34.12 24.03
CA LYS A 216 5.17 34.67 25.19
C LYS A 216 4.52 34.11 26.46
N SER A 217 5.31 33.42 27.28
CA SER A 217 4.86 32.89 28.57
C SER A 217 4.30 34.00 29.47
N PRO A 218 3.18 33.79 30.19
CA PRO A 218 2.69 34.72 31.20
C PRO A 218 3.69 34.87 32.37
N PRO A 219 3.76 36.03 33.04
CA PRO A 219 4.71 36.25 34.12
C PRO A 219 4.29 35.45 35.37
N TYR A 220 5.12 34.50 35.79
CA TYR A 220 4.92 33.77 37.04
C TYR A 220 5.49 34.58 38.23
N ARG A 221 4.71 34.69 39.32
CA ARG A 221 5.09 35.34 40.60
C ARG A 221 5.57 34.28 41.61
N GLY A 222 6.76 34.52 42.21
CA GLY A 222 7.26 33.99 43.50
C GLY A 222 7.60 32.49 43.53
N ASP A 223 8.61 31.97 44.24
CA ASP A 223 9.57 32.50 45.20
C ASP A 223 10.74 31.49 45.31
N GLY A 224 11.95 31.94 45.67
CA GLY A 224 12.90 31.11 46.43
C GLY A 224 14.10 30.46 45.73
N ILE A 225 15.12 31.27 45.42
CA ILE A 225 16.57 31.08 45.68
C ILE A 225 17.18 29.67 45.52
N ILE A 226 17.99 29.48 44.46
CA ILE A 226 19.42 29.06 44.56
C ILE A 226 20.24 29.87 43.51
N LYS A 227 21.22 30.65 44.01
CA LYS A 227 22.31 31.37 43.30
C LYS A 227 23.45 30.37 42.98
N LEU A 228 24.42 30.53 42.07
CA LEU A 228 24.92 31.56 41.15
C LEU A 228 25.88 30.82 40.19
N ASN A 229 25.99 31.24 38.93
CA ASN A 229 27.23 31.88 38.43
C ASN A 229 27.02 32.38 37.01
N SER A 230 26.91 33.71 36.95
CA SER A 230 27.16 34.57 35.81
C SER A 230 28.51 34.30 35.16
N ILE A 231 28.59 34.45 33.84
CA ILE A 231 29.27 35.59 33.23
C ILE A 231 28.48 35.99 31.98
N LEU A 232 28.17 37.28 31.97
CA LEU A 232 27.46 38.05 30.98
C LEU A 232 28.36 38.42 29.79
N ASP A 233 27.67 38.93 28.78
CA ASP A 233 27.99 40.16 28.08
C ASP A 233 28.81 40.10 26.79
N ASN A 234 28.04 40.24 25.70
CA ASN A 234 27.91 41.45 24.88
C ASN A 234 28.07 41.11 23.39
N GLY A 235 27.14 41.41 22.48
CA GLY A 235 25.96 42.25 22.53
C GLY A 235 25.92 43.11 21.26
N LEU A 236 24.77 43.06 20.55
CA LEU A 236 24.15 44.19 19.81
C LEU A 236 24.91 44.69 18.55
N LEU A 237 24.35 45.11 17.41
CA LEU A 237 23.03 45.32 16.78
C LEU A 237 23.36 45.47 15.27
N GLN A 238 22.52 45.03 14.32
CA GLN A 238 21.61 45.88 13.51
C GLN A 238 22.27 47.20 13.06
N ASP A 239 22.46 47.50 11.77
CA ASP A 239 21.39 47.86 10.85
C ASP A 239 21.95 48.23 9.43
N THR A 240 21.05 48.23 8.43
CA THR A 240 21.00 49.00 7.16
C THR A 240 22.14 49.04 6.11
N GLY A 241 21.74 48.78 4.84
CA GLY A 241 21.90 49.78 3.77
C GLY A 241 23.02 49.61 2.71
N GLU A 242 22.59 49.22 1.50
CA GLU A 242 23.02 49.71 0.17
C GLU A 242 24.45 49.52 -0.42
N ILE A 243 24.46 48.83 -1.57
CA ILE A 243 25.08 49.16 -2.87
C ILE A 243 26.60 49.42 -2.92
N THR A 244 27.35 48.53 -3.59
CA THR A 244 28.10 48.85 -4.83
C THR A 244 28.74 47.62 -5.48
N GLN A 245 28.69 47.60 -6.81
CA GLN A 245 29.43 46.73 -7.71
C GLN A 245 30.92 47.10 -7.68
N GLU A 246 31.82 46.11 -7.83
CA GLU A 246 32.94 46.16 -8.79
C GLU A 246 33.73 44.84 -8.79
N SER A 247 33.90 44.28 -9.98
CA SER A 247 34.97 43.34 -10.34
C SER A 247 36.20 44.18 -10.75
N PRO A 248 37.46 43.69 -10.74
CA PRO A 248 37.87 42.63 -11.67
C PRO A 248 38.98 41.65 -11.18
N SER A 249 39.06 40.49 -11.84
CA SER A 249 40.22 39.59 -11.97
C SER A 249 41.43 40.32 -12.64
N PRO A 250 42.65 39.75 -12.87
CA PRO A 250 43.03 38.33 -12.96
C PRO A 250 44.45 37.96 -12.46
N LEU A 251 44.79 36.65 -12.47
CA LEU A 251 45.94 36.05 -13.19
C LEU A 251 46.47 34.72 -12.58
N ALA A 252 46.64 33.76 -13.48
CA ALA A 252 47.68 32.72 -13.55
C ALA A 252 47.54 31.39 -12.75
N GLU A 253 47.01 30.38 -13.46
CA GLU A 253 47.47 28.96 -13.49
C GLU A 253 48.92 28.82 -14.05
N PRO A 254 49.46 27.63 -14.40
CA PRO A 254 49.27 26.21 -13.98
C PRO A 254 50.62 25.50 -13.71
N ILE A 255 50.65 24.25 -13.20
CA ILE A 255 51.57 23.18 -13.70
C ILE A 255 50.93 21.78 -13.48
N GLU A 256 50.58 21.13 -14.61
CA GLU A 256 50.81 19.75 -15.10
C GLU A 256 51.65 18.75 -14.23
N GLU A 257 51.70 17.42 -14.40
CA GLU A 257 51.05 16.36 -15.19
C GLU A 257 51.77 15.05 -14.75
N SER A 258 51.13 13.88 -14.90
CA SER A 258 51.71 12.69 -15.58
C SER A 258 51.31 11.32 -15.01
N ALA A 259 51.07 10.44 -15.97
CA ALA A 259 50.50 9.11 -15.91
C ALA A 259 51.56 8.00 -15.90
N ILE A 260 51.23 6.80 -15.39
CA ILE A 260 51.88 5.54 -15.79
C ILE A 260 50.84 4.40 -15.89
N LYS A 261 50.85 3.75 -17.07
CA LYS A 261 50.14 2.52 -17.46
C LYS A 261 50.75 1.26 -16.79
N ARG A 262 49.95 0.21 -16.56
CA ARG A 262 50.36 -1.20 -16.76
C ARG A 262 49.17 -2.12 -17.01
N LYS A 263 49.40 -3.09 -17.89
CA LYS A 263 48.47 -3.99 -18.61
C LYS A 263 48.77 -5.44 -18.19
N ARG A 264 47.76 -6.30 -18.02
CA ARG A 264 47.83 -7.73 -18.38
C ARG A 264 46.47 -8.46 -18.27
N ASN A 265 46.21 -9.28 -19.30
CA ASN A 265 45.06 -10.17 -19.56
C ASN A 265 44.97 -11.35 -18.58
N ASN A 266 43.78 -11.96 -18.46
CA ASN A 266 43.60 -13.37 -18.84
C ASN A 266 42.12 -13.72 -19.09
N ASP A 267 41.87 -14.44 -20.19
CA ASP A 267 40.60 -15.01 -20.62
C ASP A 267 40.33 -16.36 -19.93
N HIS A 268 39.06 -16.64 -19.60
CA HIS A 268 38.55 -18.02 -19.56
C HIS A 268 37.09 -18.07 -20.06
N HIS A 269 36.92 -18.78 -21.18
CA HIS A 269 35.64 -19.24 -21.73
C HIS A 269 34.90 -20.15 -20.76
N PHE A 270 33.59 -19.95 -20.59
CA PHE A 270 32.65 -21.02 -20.23
C PHE A 270 31.35 -20.87 -21.03
N MET A 271 30.91 -21.99 -21.61
CA MET A 271 29.78 -22.07 -22.54
C MET A 271 28.42 -22.05 -21.83
N SER A 272 27.46 -21.34 -22.42
CA SER A 272 26.05 -21.30 -22.01
C SER A 272 25.30 -22.58 -22.39
N PRO A 273 24.28 -23.00 -21.62
CA PRO A 273 23.10 -23.64 -22.13
C PRO A 273 22.00 -22.58 -22.35
N GLN A 274 21.43 -22.56 -23.55
CA GLN A 274 20.24 -21.78 -23.89
C GLN A 274 19.02 -22.40 -23.19
N VAL A 275 18.33 -21.61 -22.36
CA VAL A 275 16.98 -21.91 -21.85
C VAL A 275 16.16 -20.64 -22.00
N SER A 276 14.97 -20.74 -22.60
CA SER A 276 14.05 -19.63 -22.84
C SER A 276 13.51 -19.04 -21.54
N ASP A 277 13.62 -17.71 -21.39
CA ASP A 277 13.30 -16.91 -20.19
C ASP A 277 11.83 -16.96 -19.72
N THR A 278 10.91 -17.56 -20.49
CA THR A 278 9.48 -17.55 -20.18
C THR A 278 9.02 -18.69 -19.24
N ASP A 279 9.80 -19.76 -19.08
CA ASP A 279 9.34 -20.98 -18.39
C ASP A 279 9.66 -21.07 -16.89
N ILE A 280 10.43 -20.13 -16.34
CA ILE A 280 10.89 -20.19 -14.93
C ILE A 280 9.85 -19.57 -13.97
N HIS A 281 9.06 -18.62 -14.44
CA HIS A 281 8.18 -17.82 -13.58
C HIS A 281 6.90 -18.54 -13.16
N TRP A 282 6.33 -19.43 -13.99
CA TRP A 282 5.09 -20.14 -13.66
C TRP A 282 5.27 -21.23 -12.58
N ARG A 283 6.45 -21.87 -12.51
CA ARG A 283 6.71 -22.98 -11.55
C ARG A 283 6.88 -22.54 -10.10
N LYS A 284 7.06 -21.24 -9.82
CA LYS A 284 7.42 -20.78 -8.47
C LYS A 284 6.21 -20.33 -7.64
N ARG A 285 5.09 -19.92 -8.26
CA ARG A 285 3.82 -19.66 -7.54
C ARG A 285 3.20 -20.96 -6.99
N GLN A 286 3.33 -22.09 -7.71
CA GLN A 286 2.86 -23.41 -7.24
C GLN A 286 3.61 -23.99 -6.03
N ARG A 287 4.83 -23.52 -5.73
CA ARG A 287 5.65 -24.14 -4.67
C ARG A 287 5.25 -23.70 -3.25
N LEU A 288 4.26 -22.81 -3.12
CA LEU A 288 3.65 -22.42 -1.85
C LEU A 288 2.39 -23.24 -1.51
N GLU A 289 1.90 -24.13 -2.40
CA GLU A 289 0.58 -24.78 -2.25
C GLU A 289 0.55 -26.31 -2.04
N ASN A 290 1.67 -27.05 -1.98
CA ASN A 290 1.59 -28.51 -1.82
C ASN A 290 1.73 -29.02 -0.37
N GLU A 291 0.63 -29.64 0.09
CA GLU A 291 0.43 -30.37 1.33
C GLU A 291 1.49 -31.44 1.64
N SER A 292 1.71 -31.71 2.93
CA SER A 292 2.37 -32.92 3.42
C SER A 292 1.48 -33.62 4.46
N PRO A 293 1.51 -34.97 4.53
CA PRO A 293 0.39 -35.75 5.05
C PRO A 293 0.37 -35.88 6.59
N VAL A 294 -0.85 -35.90 7.12
CA VAL A 294 -1.24 -36.11 8.52
C VAL A 294 -0.88 -37.52 9.01
N ARG A 295 -0.24 -37.64 10.18
CA ARG A 295 -0.34 -38.80 11.11
C ARG A 295 -0.10 -38.38 12.58
N PRO A 296 -0.58 -39.15 13.58
CA PRO A 296 -1.48 -38.61 14.61
C PRO A 296 -0.86 -38.26 15.98
N ILE A 297 -1.69 -37.46 16.67
CA ILE A 297 -1.65 -36.85 18.00
C ILE A 297 -1.10 -37.74 19.13
N ALA A 298 -0.22 -37.16 19.94
CA ALA A 298 -0.09 -37.45 21.37
C ALA A 298 -0.02 -36.13 22.17
N SER A 299 -0.85 -36.05 23.20
CA SER A 299 -1.22 -34.89 24.00
C SER A 299 -0.23 -34.51 25.11
N SER A 300 0.05 -33.20 25.28
CA SER A 300 0.34 -32.53 26.58
C SER A 300 0.50 -31.00 26.41
N PRO A 301 0.33 -30.18 27.48
CA PRO A 301 -0.57 -29.02 27.42
C PRO A 301 0.08 -27.64 27.23
N ALA A 302 -0.73 -26.77 26.62
CA ALA A 302 -0.78 -25.30 26.66
C ALA A 302 0.41 -24.52 27.24
N SER A 303 1.15 -23.86 26.36
CA SER A 303 1.87 -22.62 26.65
C SER A 303 1.39 -21.50 25.71
N SER A 304 1.01 -20.38 26.32
CA SER A 304 0.53 -19.14 25.71
C SER A 304 1.47 -18.59 24.62
N PRO A 305 0.97 -18.01 23.50
CA PRO A 305 1.84 -17.45 22.47
C PRO A 305 2.46 -16.13 22.93
N VAL A 306 3.73 -15.99 22.56
CA VAL A 306 4.69 -14.97 22.98
C VAL A 306 4.34 -13.62 22.32
N ALA A 307 3.55 -12.80 23.02
CA ALA A 307 3.48 -11.37 22.77
C ALA A 307 4.70 -10.66 23.41
N ARG A 308 5.89 -10.84 22.84
CA ARG A 308 7.11 -10.08 23.22
C ARG A 308 8.06 -9.96 22.04
N ARG A 309 8.06 -8.79 21.37
CA ARG A 309 9.28 -8.17 20.80
C ARG A 309 9.15 -6.74 20.24
N ILE A 310 8.24 -5.91 20.75
CA ILE A 310 8.23 -4.46 20.42
C ILE A 310 8.60 -3.59 21.64
N SER A 311 8.42 -4.11 22.87
CA SER A 311 8.47 -3.29 24.09
C SER A 311 9.87 -2.91 24.61
N THR A 312 10.98 -3.34 24.01
CA THR A 312 12.33 -3.13 24.60
C THR A 312 13.23 -2.13 23.87
N VAL A 313 12.77 -1.48 22.81
CA VAL A 313 13.61 -0.47 22.08
C VAL A 313 13.18 0.98 22.34
N PHE A 314 12.01 1.23 22.92
CA PHE A 314 11.44 2.59 23.02
C PHE A 314 10.99 2.99 24.43
N ALA A 315 11.79 2.66 25.45
CA ALA A 315 11.50 3.04 26.84
C ALA A 315 11.90 4.49 27.20
N ALA A 316 12.25 5.33 26.22
CA ALA A 316 12.53 6.74 26.44
C ALA A 316 11.65 7.56 25.47
N GLU A 317 10.93 8.54 26.02
CA GLU A 317 9.93 9.41 25.35
C GLU A 317 8.47 8.93 25.40
N SER A 318 7.99 8.69 26.62
CA SER A 318 6.57 8.57 26.94
C SER A 318 5.85 9.93 26.84
N SER A 319 5.40 10.26 25.62
CA SER A 319 4.27 11.15 25.34
C SER A 319 3.29 10.40 24.44
N ASN A 320 2.02 10.29 24.84
CA ASN A 320 1.00 9.52 24.09
C ASN A 320 0.83 10.00 22.63
N SER A 321 1.21 11.24 22.32
CA SER A 321 1.22 11.79 20.96
C SER A 321 2.40 11.29 20.10
N SER A 322 3.57 11.02 20.70
CA SER A 322 4.75 10.50 19.98
C SER A 322 4.51 9.09 19.43
N TRP A 323 3.85 8.25 20.24
CA TRP A 323 3.46 6.90 19.83
C TRP A 323 2.36 6.87 18.77
N ALA A 324 1.34 7.73 18.86
CA ALA A 324 0.27 7.79 17.85
C ALA A 324 0.79 8.28 16.48
N GLU A 325 1.71 9.24 16.48
CA GLU A 325 2.41 9.66 15.26
C GLU A 325 3.27 8.52 14.71
N LEU A 326 4.06 7.84 15.56
CA LEU A 326 4.90 6.71 15.17
C LEU A 326 4.10 5.50 14.64
N GLU A 327 2.97 5.17 15.26
CA GLU A 327 2.06 4.09 14.85
C GLU A 327 1.51 4.33 13.44
N THR A 328 1.21 5.59 13.10
CA THR A 328 0.76 5.98 11.75
C THR A 328 1.85 5.72 10.70
N PHE A 329 3.12 5.95 11.04
CA PHE A 329 4.26 5.63 10.17
C PHE A 329 4.56 4.13 10.08
N MET A 330 4.24 3.37 11.11
CA MET A 330 4.54 1.94 11.19
C MET A 330 3.50 1.09 10.47
N ILE A 331 2.21 1.29 10.75
CA ILE A 331 1.12 0.44 10.26
C ILE A 331 0.35 1.14 9.12
N GLY A 332 0.13 2.45 9.26
CA GLY A 332 -0.72 3.26 8.38
C GLY A 332 -2.21 2.87 8.40
N THR A 333 -3.08 3.77 7.97
CA THR A 333 -4.53 3.54 7.89
C THR A 333 -4.99 3.51 6.43
N VAL A 334 -6.07 2.77 6.15
CA VAL A 334 -6.75 2.80 4.85
C VAL A 334 -8.21 3.06 5.12
N GLN A 335 -8.67 4.25 4.75
CA GLN A 335 -10.06 4.63 4.89
C GLN A 335 -10.79 4.35 3.57
N MET A 336 -11.75 3.44 3.61
CA MET A 336 -12.55 3.05 2.45
C MET A 336 -13.67 4.05 2.15
N PHE A 337 -14.27 4.69 3.16
CA PHE A 337 -15.33 5.69 2.95
C PHE A 337 -15.22 6.94 3.85
N PRO A 338 -15.43 8.14 3.29
CA PRO A 338 -15.20 8.45 1.87
C PRO A 338 -13.75 8.09 1.49
N PRO A 339 -13.47 7.59 0.28
CA PRO A 339 -12.12 7.13 -0.06
C PRO A 339 -11.18 8.32 -0.16
N THR A 340 -10.10 8.28 0.63
CA THR A 340 -9.06 9.32 0.59
C THR A 340 -8.30 9.25 -0.74
N LEU A 341 -7.55 10.31 -1.06
CA LEU A 341 -6.66 10.28 -2.22
C LEU A 341 -5.63 9.15 -2.12
N ALA A 342 -5.14 8.82 -0.92
CA ALA A 342 -4.26 7.67 -0.72
C ALA A 342 -4.96 6.35 -1.04
N THR A 343 -6.19 6.14 -0.55
CA THR A 343 -7.00 4.95 -0.87
C THR A 343 -7.21 4.81 -2.38
N ARG A 344 -7.57 5.90 -3.07
CA ARG A 344 -7.75 5.88 -4.54
C ARG A 344 -6.47 5.47 -5.28
N GLN A 345 -5.31 5.95 -4.82
CA GLN A 345 -4.00 5.57 -5.36
C GLN A 345 -3.65 4.10 -5.03
N ILE A 346 -3.93 3.62 -3.82
CA ILE A 346 -3.76 2.22 -3.42
C ILE A 346 -4.56 1.29 -4.33
N LEU A 347 -5.84 1.57 -4.59
CA LEU A 347 -6.68 0.73 -5.45
C LEU A 347 -6.15 0.66 -6.88
N ILE A 348 -5.55 1.74 -7.39
CA ILE A 348 -4.86 1.74 -8.68
C ILE A 348 -3.58 0.89 -8.64
N LEU A 349 -2.76 1.02 -7.59
CA LEU A 349 -1.53 0.23 -7.44
C LEU A 349 -1.81 -1.27 -7.31
N ARG A 350 -2.90 -1.64 -6.62
CA ARG A 350 -3.37 -3.03 -6.55
C ARG A 350 -3.72 -3.58 -7.92
N TYR A 351 -4.30 -2.78 -8.81
CA TYR A 351 -4.54 -3.20 -10.20
C TYR A 351 -3.23 -3.33 -10.98
N LEU A 352 -2.33 -2.36 -10.84
CA LEU A 352 -1.07 -2.33 -11.60
C LEU A 352 -0.09 -3.43 -11.19
N THR A 353 -0.15 -3.89 -9.93
CA THR A 353 0.76 -4.90 -9.39
C THR A 353 0.76 -6.22 -10.17
N PRO A 354 -0.36 -6.96 -10.29
CA PRO A 354 -0.38 -8.21 -11.05
C PRO A 354 -0.11 -7.97 -12.54
N ILE A 355 -0.57 -6.84 -13.08
CA ILE A 355 -0.33 -6.47 -14.49
C ILE A 355 1.14 -6.13 -14.78
N GLY A 356 1.88 -5.65 -13.77
CA GLY A 356 3.29 -5.29 -13.89
C GLY A 356 4.21 -6.46 -14.19
N GLU A 357 3.79 -7.69 -13.91
CA GLU A 357 4.56 -8.90 -14.22
C GLU A 357 4.59 -9.23 -15.72
N TYR A 358 3.65 -8.69 -16.50
CA TYR A 358 3.53 -8.99 -17.93
C TYR A 358 4.43 -8.06 -18.76
N GLN A 359 5.40 -8.65 -19.46
CA GLN A 359 6.41 -7.94 -20.25
C GLN A 359 5.81 -6.99 -21.30
N GLU A 360 4.65 -7.33 -21.86
CA GLU A 360 4.00 -6.54 -22.90
C GLU A 360 3.51 -5.16 -22.43
N PHE A 361 3.19 -5.00 -21.14
CA PHE A 361 2.74 -3.72 -20.59
C PHE A 361 3.90 -2.88 -20.05
N LEU A 362 5.11 -3.45 -20.00
CA LEU A 362 6.29 -2.81 -19.45
C LEU A 362 6.66 -1.51 -20.18
N SER A 363 6.38 -1.41 -21.48
CA SER A 363 6.60 -0.15 -22.23
C SER A 363 5.82 1.03 -21.66
N HIS A 364 4.64 0.80 -21.08
CA HIS A 364 3.86 1.85 -20.43
C HIS A 364 4.48 2.29 -19.11
N ALA A 365 5.13 1.38 -18.37
CA ALA A 365 5.84 1.71 -17.15
C ALA A 365 7.07 2.61 -17.42
N PHE A 366 7.75 2.40 -18.55
CA PHE A 366 8.87 3.25 -19.00
C PHE A 366 8.43 4.59 -19.61
N HIS A 367 7.18 4.73 -20.06
CA HIS A 367 6.73 5.93 -20.74
C HIS A 367 6.89 7.18 -19.83
N GLU A 368 7.75 8.11 -20.26
CA GLU A 368 8.16 9.30 -19.49
C GLU A 368 8.72 8.99 -18.07
N ASN A 369 9.22 7.78 -17.82
CA ASN A 369 9.60 7.32 -16.47
C ASN A 369 8.49 7.46 -15.42
N THR A 370 7.23 7.49 -15.86
CA THR A 370 6.08 7.83 -15.01
C THR A 370 5.94 6.87 -13.84
N ALA A 371 6.08 5.56 -14.06
CA ALA A 371 5.89 4.57 -13.00
C ALA A 371 6.99 4.68 -11.92
N LEU A 372 8.26 4.76 -12.34
CA LEU A 372 9.39 4.83 -11.41
C LEU A 372 9.37 6.13 -10.59
N ASP A 373 9.08 7.27 -11.21
CA ASP A 373 8.99 8.55 -10.50
C ASP A 373 7.85 8.56 -9.47
N LEU A 374 6.71 7.94 -9.80
CA LEU A 374 5.60 7.76 -8.87
C LEU A 374 5.99 6.88 -7.69
N ILE A 375 6.59 5.71 -7.96
CA ILE A 375 7.05 4.77 -6.94
C ILE A 375 8.06 5.45 -6.00
N LEU A 376 9.10 6.09 -6.53
CA LEU A 376 10.12 6.75 -5.71
C LEU A 376 9.52 7.90 -4.86
N THR A 377 8.47 8.56 -5.36
CA THR A 377 7.74 9.54 -4.55
C THR A 377 7.00 8.86 -3.40
N TYR A 378 6.28 7.76 -3.65
CA TYR A 378 5.49 7.08 -2.63
C TYR A 378 6.35 6.40 -1.56
N VAL A 379 7.49 5.83 -1.95
CA VAL A 379 8.45 5.18 -1.05
C VAL A 379 9.06 6.16 -0.05
N ASN A 380 9.06 7.47 -0.33
CA ASN A 380 9.46 8.49 0.63
C ASN A 380 8.37 8.72 1.69
N VAL A 381 8.21 7.73 2.58
CA VAL A 381 7.20 7.73 3.67
C VAL A 381 7.35 8.95 4.59
N ARG A 382 8.57 9.47 4.76
CA ARG A 382 8.81 10.69 5.55
C ARG A 382 8.12 11.91 4.95
N ALA A 383 8.06 11.98 3.62
CA ALA A 383 7.37 13.04 2.92
C ALA A 383 5.85 12.77 2.83
N THR A 384 5.46 11.56 2.40
CA THR A 384 4.05 11.24 2.12
C THR A 384 3.23 11.00 3.38
N LYS A 385 3.83 10.44 4.44
CA LYS A 385 3.18 9.97 5.67
C LYS A 385 2.16 8.86 5.45
N GLU A 386 2.25 8.20 4.30
CA GLU A 386 1.31 7.16 3.86
C GLU A 386 2.03 5.81 3.77
N ALA A 387 2.22 5.14 4.92
CA ALA A 387 2.97 3.89 4.98
C ALA A 387 2.33 2.75 4.15
N ARG A 388 0.98 2.68 4.13
CA ARG A 388 0.20 1.73 3.33
C ARG A 388 0.34 1.98 1.83
N LEU A 389 0.30 3.24 1.42
CA LEU A 389 0.51 3.63 0.01
C LEU A 389 1.93 3.26 -0.44
N ALA A 390 2.93 3.52 0.40
CA ALA A 390 4.30 3.13 0.13
C ALA A 390 4.45 1.60 0.02
N PHE A 391 3.79 0.84 0.91
CA PHE A 391 3.80 -0.61 0.85
C PHE A 391 3.21 -1.15 -0.46
N GLU A 392 2.07 -0.64 -0.91
CA GLU A 392 1.46 -1.05 -2.19
C GLU A 392 2.31 -0.59 -3.40
N ALA A 393 2.97 0.57 -3.31
CA ALA A 393 3.92 1.02 -4.33
C ALA A 393 5.17 0.11 -4.40
N LEU A 394 5.62 -0.42 -3.25
CA LEU A 394 6.72 -1.38 -3.18
C LEU A 394 6.32 -2.75 -3.73
N LYS A 395 5.07 -3.19 -3.54
CA LYS A 395 4.55 -4.39 -4.21
C LYS A 395 4.54 -4.22 -5.74
N TYR A 396 4.08 -3.07 -6.23
CA TYR A 396 4.15 -2.77 -7.66
C TYR A 396 5.60 -2.69 -8.17
N LEU A 397 6.50 -2.06 -7.40
CA LEU A 397 7.93 -2.04 -7.73
C LEU A 397 8.50 -3.47 -7.81
N ALA A 398 8.21 -4.33 -6.85
CA ALA A 398 8.64 -5.73 -6.87
C ALA A 398 8.17 -6.46 -8.12
N ALA A 399 6.91 -6.27 -8.53
CA ALA A 399 6.38 -6.82 -9.78
C ALA A 399 7.13 -6.31 -11.01
N LEU A 400 7.55 -5.04 -11.04
CA LEU A 400 8.34 -4.48 -12.13
C LEU A 400 9.82 -4.92 -12.10
N LEU A 401 10.40 -5.14 -10.91
CA LEU A 401 11.79 -5.55 -10.73
C LEU A 401 12.06 -6.98 -11.23
N CYS A 402 11.02 -7.76 -11.52
CA CYS A 402 11.18 -9.04 -12.23
C CYS A 402 11.71 -8.85 -13.67
N HIS A 403 11.54 -7.65 -14.24
CA HIS A 403 12.04 -7.32 -15.58
C HIS A 403 13.43 -6.71 -15.51
N LYS A 404 14.43 -7.44 -16.03
CA LYS A 404 15.85 -7.01 -16.08
C LYS A 404 16.06 -5.55 -16.48
N LYS A 405 15.38 -5.09 -17.55
CA LYS A 405 15.52 -3.69 -18.02
C LYS A 405 15.07 -2.69 -16.95
N PHE A 406 14.00 -3.00 -16.22
CA PHE A 406 13.47 -2.13 -15.19
C PHE A 406 14.36 -2.14 -13.95
N SER A 407 14.91 -3.30 -13.56
CA SER A 407 15.87 -3.40 -12.45
C SER A 407 17.12 -2.54 -12.70
N ILE A 408 17.61 -2.50 -13.94
CA ILE A 408 18.77 -1.67 -14.32
C ILE A 408 18.43 -0.18 -14.24
N GLU A 409 17.31 0.26 -14.82
CA GLU A 409 16.85 1.65 -14.77
C GLU A 409 16.64 2.11 -13.32
N PHE A 410 16.00 1.26 -12.50
CA PHE A 410 15.79 1.50 -11.08
C PHE A 410 17.10 1.80 -10.34
N LEU A 411 18.15 1.00 -10.57
CA LEU A 411 19.48 1.25 -9.99
C LEU A 411 20.12 2.53 -10.51
N GLN A 412 19.99 2.83 -11.82
CA GLN A 412 20.52 4.05 -12.42
C GLN A 412 19.89 5.33 -11.83
N ARG A 413 18.65 5.24 -11.36
CA ARG A 413 17.91 6.35 -10.73
C ARG A 413 18.10 6.43 -9.21
N ASN A 414 19.15 5.81 -8.67
CA ASN A 414 19.42 5.72 -7.22
C ASN A 414 18.26 5.08 -6.43
N GLY A 415 17.52 4.17 -7.07
CA GLY A 415 16.36 3.53 -6.45
C GLY A 415 16.73 2.68 -5.23
N LEU A 416 17.91 2.05 -5.23
CA LEU A 416 18.37 1.27 -4.08
C LEU A 416 18.51 2.15 -2.83
N GLN A 417 19.09 3.35 -2.97
CA GLN A 417 19.25 4.29 -1.88
C GLN A 417 17.88 4.72 -1.33
N ALA A 418 16.93 5.01 -2.23
CA ALA A 418 15.56 5.33 -1.83
C ALA A 418 14.87 4.18 -1.06
N LEU A 419 15.14 2.92 -1.41
CA LEU A 419 14.66 1.76 -0.65
C LEU A 419 15.30 1.67 0.74
N LEU A 420 16.59 1.93 0.84
CA LEU A 420 17.32 1.86 2.10
C LEU A 420 16.95 3.00 3.06
N ASP A 421 16.39 4.10 2.53
CA ASP A 421 15.88 5.23 3.33
C ASP A 421 14.50 4.96 3.96
N VAL A 422 13.81 3.89 3.58
CA VAL A 422 12.51 3.51 4.14
C VAL A 422 12.65 3.17 5.64
N PRO A 423 11.92 3.88 6.54
CA PRO A 423 12.05 3.68 7.98
C PRO A 423 11.75 2.26 8.46
N LYS A 424 12.52 1.78 9.45
CA LYS A 424 12.26 0.53 10.19
C LYS A 424 12.01 0.80 11.67
N PRO A 425 11.11 0.05 12.34
CA PRO A 425 10.16 -0.90 11.76
C PRO A 425 9.01 -0.18 11.02
N SER A 426 8.50 -0.74 9.92
CA SER A 426 7.26 -0.29 9.25
C SER A 426 6.73 -1.36 8.30
N ILE A 427 5.44 -1.31 7.95
CA ILE A 427 4.83 -2.15 6.92
C ILE A 427 5.52 -1.94 5.56
N ALA A 428 5.96 -0.71 5.25
CA ALA A 428 6.70 -0.43 4.04
C ALA A 428 8.06 -1.17 4.01
N ALA A 429 8.77 -1.29 5.14
CA ALA A 429 10.03 -2.05 5.21
C ALA A 429 9.85 -3.54 4.85
N THR A 430 8.68 -4.10 5.15
CA THR A 430 8.30 -5.46 4.72
C THR A 430 8.23 -5.56 3.19
N GLY A 431 7.71 -4.52 2.51
CA GLY A 431 7.73 -4.40 1.04
C GLY A 431 9.14 -4.22 0.45
N VAL A 432 10.04 -3.51 1.14
CA VAL A 432 11.45 -3.39 0.72
C VAL A 432 12.13 -4.75 0.66
N SER A 433 11.82 -5.64 1.61
CA SER A 433 12.37 -6.99 1.64
C SER A 433 12.02 -7.78 0.37
N ILE A 434 10.80 -7.63 -0.16
CA ILE A 434 10.41 -8.24 -1.44
C ILE A 434 11.20 -7.61 -2.61
N CYS A 435 11.35 -6.29 -2.62
CA CYS A 435 12.10 -5.60 -3.67
C CYS A 435 13.56 -6.05 -3.71
N LEU A 436 14.20 -6.17 -2.54
CA LEU A 436 15.56 -6.68 -2.42
C LEU A 436 15.67 -8.15 -2.85
N TYR A 437 14.66 -8.97 -2.52
CA TYR A 437 14.57 -10.35 -3.03
C TYR A 437 14.60 -10.35 -4.56
N TYR A 438 13.70 -9.62 -5.25
CA TYR A 438 13.66 -9.60 -6.72
C TYR A 438 14.92 -9.00 -7.36
N LEU A 439 15.48 -7.95 -6.76
CA LEU A 439 16.74 -7.37 -7.21
C LEU A 439 17.88 -8.41 -7.15
N GLY A 440 17.90 -9.22 -6.09
CA GLY A 440 18.84 -10.32 -5.90
C GLY A 440 18.75 -11.45 -6.92
N TYR A 441 17.59 -11.64 -7.58
CA TYR A 441 17.45 -12.63 -8.67
C TYR A 441 18.04 -12.15 -9.99
N CYS A 442 18.23 -10.84 -10.18
CA CYS A 442 18.75 -10.29 -11.41
C CYS A 442 20.28 -10.17 -11.31
N GLU A 443 21.00 -11.10 -11.95
CA GLU A 443 22.47 -11.15 -11.93
C GLU A 443 23.10 -9.81 -12.33
N GLU A 444 22.66 -9.21 -13.43
CA GLU A 444 23.23 -7.93 -13.88
C GLU A 444 22.83 -6.73 -13.00
N ALA A 445 21.74 -6.83 -12.26
CA ALA A 445 21.43 -5.83 -11.23
C ALA A 445 22.38 -6.00 -10.05
N MET A 446 22.64 -7.23 -9.61
CA MET A 446 23.57 -7.51 -8.52
C MET A 446 25.01 -7.14 -8.84
N GLU A 447 25.49 -7.37 -10.06
CA GLU A 447 26.79 -6.86 -10.51
C GLU A 447 26.88 -5.33 -10.33
N ARG A 448 25.82 -4.61 -10.69
CA ARG A 448 25.74 -3.16 -10.51
C ARG A 448 25.71 -2.75 -9.04
N VAL A 449 25.00 -3.50 -8.19
CA VAL A 449 25.00 -3.27 -6.74
C VAL A 449 26.40 -3.45 -6.16
N CYS A 450 27.15 -4.46 -6.61
CA CYS A 450 28.52 -4.72 -6.12
C CYS A 450 29.54 -3.63 -6.49
N VAL A 451 29.28 -2.82 -7.52
CA VAL A 451 30.14 -1.69 -7.89
C VAL A 451 29.72 -0.37 -7.26
N LEU A 452 28.63 -0.34 -6.47
CA LEU A 452 28.23 0.85 -5.74
C LEU A 452 29.23 1.20 -4.62
N PRO A 453 29.26 2.48 -4.18
CA PRO A 453 30.05 2.90 -3.02
C PRO A 453 29.89 1.98 -1.81
N LYS A 454 30.99 1.72 -1.09
CA LYS A 454 31.04 0.78 0.04
C LYS A 454 30.02 1.13 1.13
N GLU A 455 29.73 2.41 1.29
CA GLU A 455 28.75 2.94 2.23
C GLU A 455 27.35 2.42 1.93
N ILE A 456 26.96 2.37 0.64
CA ILE A 456 25.65 1.88 0.21
C ILE A 456 25.56 0.37 0.39
N VAL A 457 26.61 -0.36 0.02
CA VAL A 457 26.65 -1.83 0.20
C VAL A 457 26.59 -2.19 1.69
N ASN A 458 27.31 -1.47 2.55
CA ASN A 458 27.24 -1.65 3.99
C ASN A 458 25.84 -1.34 4.54
N SER A 459 25.20 -0.27 4.03
CA SER A 459 23.81 0.05 4.40
C SER A 459 22.84 -1.05 3.96
N LEU A 460 23.01 -1.62 2.77
CA LEU A 460 22.20 -2.77 2.31
C LEU A 460 22.33 -3.97 3.24
N VAL A 461 23.55 -4.35 3.61
CA VAL A 461 23.81 -5.47 4.54
C VAL A 461 23.27 -5.18 5.94
N ARG A 462 23.30 -3.92 6.40
CA ARG A 462 22.70 -3.52 7.68
C ARG A 462 21.19 -3.43 7.65
N TYR A 463 20.61 -3.18 6.46
CA TYR A 463 19.18 -3.08 6.28
C TYR A 463 18.55 -4.46 6.25
N GLY A 464 19.11 -5.42 5.50
CA GLY A 464 18.69 -6.82 5.54
C GLY A 464 18.84 -7.41 6.93
#